data_AF-A0A1H0WMC9-F1
#
_entry.id   AF-A0A1H0WMC9-F1
#
_cell.length_a   1.000
_cell.length_b   1.000
_cell.length_c   1.000
_cell.angle_alpha   90.00
_cell.angle_beta   90.00
_cell.angle_gamma   90.00
#
_symmetry.space_group_name_H-M   'P 1'
#
loop_
_entity.id
_entity.type
_entity.pdbx_description
1 polymer ?
#
loop_
_entity_poly.entity_id
_entity_poly.type
_entity_poly.pdbx_seq_one_letter_code
_entity_poly.pdbx_strand_id
1 'polypeptide(L)'
;MYFESVCCAGDGYVYIGMQSGSVMRGREDSWEIIHRDEMTLAFKDMVWYDGKVWCTSDYGLWVIENGKLKEADVPPEVTSCSGNLSVGDGVMLLAGMYGATVYDGREWQRIL
;
A
#
# COMPACT_ATOMS: atom_id res chain seq x y z
N MET A 1 -10.20 -14.53 11.16
CA MET A 1 -9.48 -14.08 9.96
C MET A 1 -10.38 -13.10 9.25
N TYR A 2 -9.98 -11.83 9.19
CA TYR A 2 -10.67 -10.81 8.42
C TYR A 2 -9.72 -10.23 7.35
N PHE A 3 -10.31 -9.76 6.26
CA PHE A 3 -9.64 -9.08 5.15
C PHE A 3 -10.05 -7.62 5.19
N GLU A 4 -9.08 -6.72 5.09
CA GLU A 4 -9.28 -5.29 5.29
C GLU A 4 -9.26 -4.53 3.96
N SER A 5 -8.27 -4.82 3.12
CA SER A 5 -8.01 -4.11 1.86
C SER A 5 -7.70 -5.09 0.73
N VAL A 6 -7.95 -4.66 -0.50
CA VAL A 6 -7.72 -5.45 -1.72
C VAL A 6 -7.18 -4.56 -2.83
N CYS A 7 -6.21 -5.07 -3.58
CA CYS A 7 -5.67 -4.43 -4.76
C CYS A 7 -5.57 -5.42 -5.92
N CYS A 8 -6.30 -5.16 -7.00
CA CYS A 8 -6.10 -5.84 -8.28
C CYS A 8 -4.93 -5.16 -9.01
N ALA A 9 -3.76 -5.78 -8.93
CA ALA A 9 -2.52 -5.19 -9.43
C ALA A 9 -2.34 -5.41 -10.94
N GLY A 10 -1.58 -4.50 -11.56
CA GLY A 10 -1.22 -4.59 -12.98
C GLY A 10 -0.23 -5.72 -13.30
N ASP A 11 0.36 -6.37 -12.30
CA ASP A 11 1.21 -7.56 -12.46
C ASP A 11 0.40 -8.87 -12.66
N GLY A 12 -0.93 -8.78 -12.62
CA GLY A 12 -1.84 -9.92 -12.81
C GLY A 12 -2.18 -10.68 -11.52
N TYR A 13 -1.73 -10.20 -10.36
CA TYR A 13 -2.12 -10.72 -9.05
C TYR A 13 -3.15 -9.82 -8.37
N VAL A 14 -3.95 -10.44 -7.50
CA VAL A 14 -4.77 -9.73 -6.50
C VAL A 14 -4.06 -9.85 -5.17
N TYR A 15 -3.89 -8.73 -4.48
CA TYR A 15 -3.30 -8.65 -3.16
C TYR A 15 -4.36 -8.32 -2.12
N ILE A 16 -4.32 -8.99 -0.98
CA ILE A 16 -5.26 -8.82 0.13
C ILE A 16 -4.49 -8.50 1.40
N GLY A 17 -4.80 -7.37 2.01
CA GLY A 17 -4.37 -7.00 3.36
C GLY A 17 -5.22 -7.75 4.38
N MET A 18 -4.57 -8.54 5.22
CA MET A 18 -5.22 -9.35 6.24
C MET A 18 -5.02 -8.72 7.62
N GLN A 19 -5.76 -9.26 8.60
CA GLN A 19 -5.51 -9.00 10.01
C GLN A 19 -4.00 -9.06 10.35
N SER A 20 -3.61 -8.22 11.29
CA SER A 20 -2.25 -8.14 11.83
C SER A 20 -1.16 -7.82 10.81
N GLY A 21 -1.45 -7.05 9.77
CA GLY A 21 -0.46 -6.64 8.77
C GLY A 21 0.03 -7.77 7.84
N SER A 22 -0.59 -8.96 7.91
CA SER A 22 -0.27 -10.05 7.00
C SER A 22 -0.79 -9.76 5.59
N VAL A 23 -0.13 -10.30 4.56
CA VAL A 23 -0.52 -10.12 3.15
C VAL A 23 -0.61 -11.45 2.45
N MET A 24 -1.71 -11.64 1.74
CA MET A 24 -1.89 -12.74 0.80
C MET A 24 -1.95 -12.19 -0.62
N ARG A 25 -1.42 -12.95 -1.59
CA ARG A 25 -1.65 -12.69 -3.01
C ARG A 25 -2.23 -13.91 -3.69
N GLY A 26 -2.92 -13.70 -4.79
CA GLY A 26 -3.42 -14.80 -5.60
C GLY A 26 -3.66 -14.43 -7.04
N ARG A 27 -3.78 -15.47 -7.87
CA ARG A 27 -4.16 -15.38 -9.27
C ARG A 27 -5.03 -16.59 -9.57
N GLU A 28 -6.21 -16.33 -10.13
CA GLU A 28 -7.23 -17.36 -10.40
C GLU A 28 -7.60 -18.11 -9.10
N ASP A 29 -7.39 -19.42 -9.05
CA ASP A 29 -7.68 -20.31 -7.93
C ASP A 29 -6.47 -20.55 -7.00
N SER A 30 -5.32 -19.94 -7.29
CA SER A 30 -4.09 -20.10 -6.52
C SER A 30 -3.82 -18.89 -5.62
N TRP A 31 -3.62 -19.15 -4.33
CA TRP A 31 -3.39 -18.12 -3.30
C TRP A 31 -2.25 -18.53 -2.37
N GLU A 32 -1.41 -17.57 -2.00
CA GLU A 32 -0.30 -17.75 -1.07
C GLU A 32 -0.14 -16.55 -0.14
N ILE A 33 0.25 -16.82 1.11
CA ILE A 33 0.62 -15.76 2.06
C ILE A 33 2.07 -15.38 1.78
N ILE A 34 2.29 -14.14 1.34
CA ILE A 34 3.61 -13.61 1.00
C ILE A 34 4.27 -12.88 2.17
N HIS A 35 3.48 -12.45 3.16
CA HIS A 35 3.96 -11.79 4.36
C HIS A 35 3.11 -12.19 5.56
N ARG A 36 3.77 -12.55 6.67
CA ARG A 36 3.14 -12.77 7.98
C ARG A 36 3.71 -11.76 8.94
N ASP A 37 2.81 -11.08 9.64
CA ASP A 37 3.18 -10.06 10.61
C ASP A 37 2.29 -10.18 11.86
N GLU A 38 2.71 -9.49 12.91
CA GLU A 38 2.02 -9.38 14.20
C GLU A 38 1.69 -7.92 14.52
N MET A 39 1.58 -7.08 13.48
CA MET A 39 1.09 -5.70 13.64
C MET A 39 -0.26 -5.72 14.34
N THR A 40 -0.54 -4.69 15.12
CA THR A 40 -1.84 -4.51 15.77
C THR A 40 -2.92 -4.05 14.78
N LEU A 41 -2.52 -3.42 13.68
CA LEU A 41 -3.40 -2.89 12.64
C LEU A 41 -3.10 -3.54 11.29
N ALA A 42 -4.15 -3.78 10.50
CA ALA A 42 -4.03 -4.23 9.11
C ALA A 42 -3.65 -3.07 8.17
N PHE A 43 -3.32 -3.40 6.92
CA PHE A 43 -3.22 -2.37 5.88
C PHE A 43 -4.61 -1.82 5.58
N LYS A 44 -4.75 -0.52 5.83
CA LYS A 44 -5.99 0.23 5.65
C LYS A 44 -6.36 0.38 4.18
N ASP A 45 -5.36 0.57 3.33
CA ASP A 45 -5.58 0.73 1.89
C ASP A 45 -4.44 0.12 1.09
N MET A 46 -4.75 -0.31 -0.13
CA MET A 46 -3.81 -0.91 -1.07
C MET A 46 -4.14 -0.46 -2.50
N VAL A 47 -3.16 0.12 -3.21
CA VAL A 47 -3.34 0.58 -4.60
C VAL A 47 -2.19 0.14 -5.50
N TRP A 48 -2.46 -0.04 -6.79
CA TRP A 48 -1.42 -0.29 -7.79
C TRP A 48 -0.99 1.01 -8.45
N TYR A 49 0.28 1.34 -8.34
CA TYR A 49 0.85 2.52 -8.98
C TYR A 49 2.35 2.34 -9.23
N ASP A 50 2.82 2.81 -10.39
CA ASP A 50 4.24 2.81 -10.75
C ASP A 50 4.92 1.42 -10.60
N GLY A 51 4.22 0.38 -11.08
CA GLY A 51 4.74 -1.00 -11.08
C GLY A 51 4.78 -1.69 -9.72
N LYS A 52 4.17 -1.10 -8.68
CA LYS A 52 4.19 -1.58 -7.31
C LYS A 52 2.80 -1.55 -6.70
N VAL A 53 2.55 -2.42 -5.72
CA VAL A 53 1.41 -2.25 -4.82
C VAL A 53 1.87 -1.40 -3.65
N TRP A 54 1.20 -0.29 -3.42
CA TRP A 54 1.40 0.57 -2.26
C TRP A 54 0.40 0.17 -1.19
N CYS A 55 0.85 0.03 0.05
CA CYS A 55 0.02 -0.32 1.20
C CYS A 55 0.19 0.73 2.28
N THR A 56 -0.89 1.14 2.94
CA THR A 56 -0.81 2.11 4.04
C THR A 56 -1.46 1.56 5.31
N SER A 57 -0.97 2.02 6.45
CA SER A 57 -1.63 1.88 7.75
C SER A 57 -1.32 3.12 8.59
N ASP A 58 -1.89 3.21 9.78
CA ASP A 58 -1.56 4.29 10.73
C ASP A 58 -0.08 4.23 11.17
N TYR A 59 0.63 3.11 10.91
CA TYR A 59 2.06 2.97 11.19
C TYR A 59 2.97 3.43 10.05
N GLY A 60 2.44 3.69 8.84
CA GLY A 60 3.27 4.18 7.73
C GLY A 60 2.83 3.75 6.33
N LEU A 61 3.84 3.58 5.48
CA LEU A 61 3.70 3.26 4.06
C LEU A 61 4.66 2.14 3.67
N TRP A 62 4.14 1.17 2.91
CA TRP A 62 4.88 0.01 2.41
C TRP A 62 4.67 -0.13 0.91
N VAL A 63 5.56 -0.90 0.29
CA VAL A 63 5.39 -1.37 -1.07
C VAL A 63 5.54 -2.89 -1.14
N ILE A 64 4.76 -3.51 -2.01
CA ILE A 64 4.98 -4.87 -2.46
C ILE A 64 5.57 -4.80 -3.87
N GLU A 65 6.80 -5.29 -3.98
CA GLU A 65 7.55 -5.36 -5.24
C GLU A 65 8.24 -6.71 -5.32
N ASN A 66 8.19 -7.36 -6.49
CA ASN A 66 8.71 -8.72 -6.68
C ASN A 66 8.15 -9.74 -5.66
N GLY A 67 6.87 -9.58 -5.29
CA GLY A 67 6.17 -10.46 -4.35
C GLY A 67 6.61 -10.33 -2.88
N LYS A 68 7.34 -9.28 -2.52
CA LYS A 68 7.80 -9.04 -1.14
C LYS A 68 7.34 -7.69 -0.63
N LEU A 69 6.79 -7.69 0.58
CA LEU A 69 6.50 -6.46 1.31
C LEU A 69 7.80 -5.86 1.86
N LYS A 70 7.95 -4.55 1.72
CA LYS A 70 9.01 -3.75 2.35
C LYS A 70 8.46 -2.39 2.75
N GLU A 71 9.05 -1.77 3.76
CA GLU A 71 8.79 -0.36 4.05
C GLU A 71 9.14 0.49 2.82
N ALA A 72 8.33 1.52 2.57
CA ALA A 72 8.56 2.44 1.48
C ALA A 72 9.76 3.35 1.83
N ASP A 73 10.74 3.40 0.94
CA ASP A 73 11.88 4.32 1.04
C ASP A 73 11.43 5.71 0.60
N VAL A 74 10.80 6.44 1.52
CA VAL A 74 10.27 7.78 1.30
C VAL A 74 10.67 8.70 2.45
N PRO A 75 10.76 10.02 2.21
CA PRO A 75 11.05 10.97 3.27
C PRO A 75 10.03 10.91 4.42
N PRO A 76 10.43 11.17 5.68
CA PRO A 76 9.52 11.13 6.84
C PRO A 76 8.27 12.00 6.69
N GLU A 77 8.36 13.13 5.99
CA GLU A 77 7.23 14.01 5.70
C GLU A 77 6.15 13.34 4.83
N VAL A 78 6.52 12.40 3.97
CA VAL A 78 5.58 11.60 3.18
C VAL A 78 4.91 10.58 4.08
N THR A 79 5.69 9.83 4.86
CA THR A 79 5.15 8.82 5.80
C THR A 79 4.25 9.46 6.85
N SER A 80 4.49 10.72 7.24
CA SER A 80 3.60 11.45 8.16
C SER A 80 2.18 11.65 7.61
N CYS A 81 2.01 11.63 6.28
CA CYS A 81 0.71 11.74 5.63
C CYS A 81 -0.03 10.38 5.51
N SER A 82 0.49 9.30 6.13
CA SER A 82 -0.10 7.97 6.02
C SER A 82 -1.56 7.93 6.49
N GLY A 83 -2.40 7.28 5.70
CA GLY A 83 -3.85 7.32 5.87
C GLY A 83 -4.56 6.53 4.78
N ASN A 84 -5.11 7.19 3.78
CA ASN A 84 -5.74 6.54 2.62
C ASN A 84 -4.92 6.78 1.36
N LEU A 85 -5.07 5.88 0.39
CA LEU A 85 -4.42 5.94 -0.91
C LEU A 85 -5.48 6.16 -2.00
N SER A 86 -5.09 6.86 -3.07
CA SER A 86 -5.93 6.95 -4.27
C SER A 86 -5.07 7.14 -5.49
N VAL A 87 -5.45 6.54 -6.61
CA VAL A 87 -4.74 6.63 -7.88
C VAL A 87 -5.68 7.15 -8.95
N GLY A 88 -5.25 8.15 -9.70
CA GLY A 88 -6.02 8.75 -10.77
C GLY A 88 -5.17 9.73 -11.56
N ASP A 89 -5.49 9.92 -12.84
CA ASP A 89 -4.82 10.89 -13.73
C ASP A 89 -3.28 10.81 -13.72
N GLY A 90 -2.76 9.59 -13.67
CA GLY A 90 -1.31 9.35 -13.69
C GLY A 90 -0.58 9.69 -12.39
N VAL A 91 -1.28 9.96 -11.29
CA VAL A 91 -0.69 10.24 -9.98
C VAL A 91 -1.26 9.37 -8.87
N MET A 92 -0.54 9.25 -7.76
CA MET A 92 -0.99 8.62 -6.52
C MET A 92 -1.05 9.63 -5.37
N LEU A 93 -2.22 9.77 -4.76
CA LEU A 93 -2.46 10.56 -3.56
C LEU A 93 -2.27 9.70 -2.30
N LEU A 94 -1.53 10.21 -1.34
CA LEU A 94 -1.47 9.74 0.05
C LEU A 94 -1.99 10.85 0.96
N ALA A 95 -3.05 10.58 1.73
CA ALA A 95 -3.64 11.58 2.60
C ALA A 95 -4.06 10.99 3.95
N GLY A 96 -3.71 11.71 5.02
CA GLY A 96 -3.91 11.27 6.39
C GLY A 96 -4.03 12.45 7.35
N MET A 97 -3.88 12.16 8.65
CA MET A 97 -4.10 13.15 9.72
C MET A 97 -3.19 14.38 9.60
N TYR A 98 -1.96 14.20 9.13
CA TYR A 98 -0.94 15.27 9.10
C TYR A 98 -0.74 15.92 7.72
N GLY A 99 -1.62 15.65 6.76
CA GLY A 99 -1.62 16.30 5.46
C GLY A 99 -1.85 15.34 4.29
N ALA A 100 -1.54 15.85 3.10
CA ALA A 100 -1.67 15.12 1.85
C ALA A 100 -0.46 15.38 0.95
N THR A 101 -0.02 14.34 0.24
CA THR A 101 1.09 14.38 -0.71
C THR A 101 0.76 13.53 -1.93
N VAL A 102 1.27 13.93 -3.08
CA VAL A 102 1.07 13.26 -4.37
C VAL A 102 2.40 12.76 -4.89
N TYR A 103 2.40 11.54 -5.41
CA TYR A 103 3.51 10.94 -6.13
C TYR A 103 3.16 10.84 -7.61
N ASP A 104 4.03 11.37 -8.48
CA ASP A 104 3.87 11.37 -9.94
C ASP A 104 4.66 10.25 -10.65
N GLY A 105 5.23 9.32 -9.88
CA GLY A 105 6.13 8.27 -10.39
C GLY A 105 7.61 8.69 -10.38
N ARG A 106 7.92 9.91 -9.95
CA ARG A 106 9.29 10.43 -9.85
C ARG A 106 9.54 11.13 -8.52
N GLU A 107 8.63 12.00 -8.12
CA GLU A 107 8.78 12.84 -6.94
C GLU A 107 7.49 12.94 -6.13
N TRP A 108 7.67 13.18 -4.83
CA TRP A 108 6.58 13.44 -3.91
C TRP A 108 6.39 14.95 -3.75
N GLN A 109 5.17 15.42 -3.93
CA GLN A 109 4.78 16.82 -3.80
C GLN A 109 3.68 16.96 -2.76
N ARG A 110 3.95 17.75 -1.73
CA ARG A 110 2.96 18.05 -0.69
C ARG A 110 1.90 19.01 -1.24
N ILE A 111 0.62 18.69 -1.00
CA ILE A 111 -0.47 19.53 -1.51
C ILE A 111 -0.72 20.74 -0.59
N LEU A 112 -0.54 20.62 0.73
CA LEU A 112 -0.54 21.72 1.72
C LEU A 112 0.30 21.38 2.97
#